data_AF-A0A1Z7YNE2-F1
#
_entry.id   AF-A0A1Z7YNE2-F1
#
_cell.length_a   1.000
_cell.length_b   1.000
_cell.length_c   1.000
_cell.angle_alpha   90.00
_cell.angle_beta   90.00
_cell.angle_gamma   90.00
#
_symmetry.space_group_name_H-M   'P 1'
#
loop_
_entity.id
_entity.type
_entity.pdbx_description
1 polymer ?
#
loop_
_entity_poly.entity_id
_entity_poly.type
_entity_poly.pdbx_seq_one_letter_code
_entity_poly.pdbx_strand_id
1 'polypeptide(L)' 'MAIGSISGSGLEGISKGFAIAGGAADKIARLSETDASASDVASSAVDLLRGSIQVQASAKVLETESKIIGSLIDIKV' A
#
# COMPACT_ATOMS: atom_id res chain seq x y z
N MET A 1 11.30 10.91 19.13
CA MET A 1 9.84 11.07 18.91
C MET A 1 9.45 11.09 17.42
N ALA A 2 10.31 10.68 16.47
CA ALA A 2 10.00 10.63 15.03
C ALA A 2 9.62 9.21 14.54
N ILE A 3 10.30 8.19 15.07
CA ILE A 3 10.10 6.77 14.76
C ILE A 3 8.70 6.24 15.13
N GLY A 4 8.14 6.66 16.28
CA GLY A 4 6.77 6.26 16.65
C GLY A 4 5.69 6.81 15.71
N SER A 5 5.94 7.98 15.12
CA SER A 5 5.01 8.67 14.22
C SER A 5 5.04 8.09 12.79
N ILE A 6 6.22 7.63 12.34
CA ILE A 6 6.41 7.00 11.03
C ILE A 6 5.84 5.58 11.02
N SER A 7 6.02 4.81 12.09
CA SER A 7 5.40 3.48 12.20
C SER A 7 3.86 3.53 12.18
N GLY A 8 3.26 4.54 12.84
CA GLY A 8 1.82 4.75 12.80
C GLY A 8 1.30 5.14 11.41
N SER A 9 1.97 6.08 10.74
CA SER A 9 1.59 6.53 9.38
C SER A 9 1.91 5.52 8.28
N GLY A 10 2.95 4.69 8.46
CA GLY A 10 3.27 3.56 7.58
C GLY A 10 2.21 2.46 7.67
N LEU A 11 1.83 2.04 8.89
CA LEU A 11 0.75 1.05 9.08
C LEU A 11 -0.60 1.55 8.57
N GLU A 12 -0.92 2.83 8.81
CA GLU A 12 -2.14 3.45 8.31
C GLU A 12 -2.15 3.53 6.77
N GLY A 13 -1.01 3.84 6.15
CA GLY A 13 -0.85 3.82 4.69
C GLY A 13 -1.00 2.43 4.08
N ILE A 14 -0.46 1.39 4.73
CA ILE A 14 -0.66 -0.02 4.33
C ILE A 14 -2.13 -0.39 4.42
N SER A 15 -2.79 -0.10 5.55
CA SER A 15 -4.21 -0.41 5.75
C SER A 15 -5.10 0.29 4.71
N LYS A 16 -4.84 1.57 4.44
CA LYS A 16 -5.58 2.36 3.45
C LYS A 16 -5.34 1.86 2.01
N GLY A 17 -4.11 1.47 1.69
CA GLY A 17 -3.77 0.86 0.40
C GLY A 17 -4.45 -0.48 0.20
N PHE A 18 -4.55 -1.33 1.23
CA PHE A 18 -5.32 -2.56 1.20
C PHE A 18 -6.82 -2.33 0.99
N ALA A 19 -7.41 -1.31 1.63
CA ALA A 19 -8.82 -0.96 1.42
C ALA A 19 -9.09 -0.51 -0.02
N ILE A 20 -8.19 0.29 -0.61
CA ILE A 20 -8.29 0.73 -2.01
C ILE A 20 -8.13 -0.45 -2.97
N ALA A 21 -7.10 -1.29 -2.74
CA ALA A 21 -6.84 -2.46 -3.57
C ALA A 21 -7.99 -3.48 -3.49
N GLY A 22 -8.50 -3.76 -2.29
CA GLY A 22 -9.63 -4.64 -2.07
C GLY A 22 -10.90 -4.15 -2.78
N GLY A 23 -11.23 -2.85 -2.63
CA GLY A 23 -12.39 -2.25 -3.30
C GLY A 23 -12.25 -2.22 -4.83
N ALA A 24 -11.03 -2.02 -5.35
CA ALA A 24 -10.76 -2.09 -6.78
C ALA A 24 -10.84 -3.53 -7.32
N ALA A 25 -10.32 -4.52 -6.57
CA ALA A 25 -10.41 -5.93 -6.93
C ALA A 25 -11.87 -6.42 -6.96
N ASP A 26 -12.68 -6.02 -5.98
CA ASP A 26 -14.11 -6.36 -5.92
C ASP A 26 -14.89 -5.74 -7.10
N LYS A 27 -14.55 -4.50 -7.47
CA LYS A 27 -15.06 -3.87 -8.69
C LYS A 27 -14.65 -4.64 -9.94
N ILE A 28 -13.38 -5.01 -10.10
CA ILE A 28 -12.89 -5.79 -11.27
C ILE A 28 -13.62 -7.14 -11.35
N ALA A 29 -13.82 -7.83 -10.23
CA ALA A 29 -14.55 -9.10 -10.17
C ALA A 29 -16.01 -8.93 -10.63
N ARG A 30 -16.71 -7.91 -10.11
CA ARG A 30 -18.10 -7.59 -10.50
C ARG A 30 -18.23 -7.13 -11.94
N LEU A 31 -17.24 -6.41 -12.45
CA LEU A 31 -17.12 -6.03 -13.86
C LEU A 31 -16.84 -7.21 -14.78
N SER A 32 -16.32 -8.32 -14.28
CA SER A 32 -16.13 -9.54 -15.08
C SER A 32 -17.42 -10.36 -15.19
N GLU A 33 -18.38 -10.17 -14.28
CA GLU A 33 -19.70 -10.82 -14.31
C GLU A 33 -20.77 -10.03 -15.09
N THR A 34 -20.55 -8.73 -15.31
CA THR A 34 -21.46 -7.85 -16.06
C THR A 34 -20.77 -7.44 -17.35
N ASP A 35 -21.50 -7.25 -18.46
CA ASP A 35 -20.96 -6.81 -19.76
C ASP A 35 -20.41 -5.36 -19.66
N ALA A 36 -19.24 -5.24 -19.04
CA ALA A 36 -18.68 -3.96 -18.62
C ALA A 36 -17.73 -3.44 -19.69
N SER A 37 -17.85 -2.14 -19.99
CA SER A 37 -17.04 -1.50 -21.02
C SER A 37 -15.56 -1.58 -20.65
N ALA A 38 -14.69 -1.82 -21.64
CA ALA A 38 -13.24 -1.94 -21.44
C ALA A 38 -12.61 -0.73 -20.70
N SER A 39 -13.25 0.44 -20.75
CA SER A 39 -12.86 1.65 -20.03
C SER A 39 -13.03 1.53 -18.51
N ASP A 40 -14.10 0.89 -18.03
CA ASP A 40 -14.36 0.70 -16.60
C ASP A 40 -13.43 -0.35 -15.98
N VAL A 41 -13.07 -1.38 -16.75
CA VAL A 41 -12.07 -2.38 -16.36
C VAL A 41 -10.70 -1.73 -16.23
N ALA A 42 -10.30 -0.89 -17.21
CA ALA A 42 -9.04 -0.17 -17.17
C ALA A 42 -8.96 0.81 -15.98
N SER A 43 -10.04 1.56 -15.69
CA SER A 43 -10.08 2.44 -14.53
C SER A 43 -9.92 1.67 -13.22
N SER A 44 -10.60 0.55 -13.08
CA SER A 44 -10.53 -0.28 -11.87
C SER A 44 -9.15 -0.93 -11.69
N ALA A 45 -8.49 -1.33 -12.79
CA ALA A 45 -7.12 -1.84 -12.77
C ALA A 45 -6.10 -0.75 -12.37
N VAL A 46 -6.29 0.49 -12.81
CA VAL A 46 -5.45 1.62 -12.40
C VAL A 46 -5.62 1.92 -10.91
N ASP A 47 -6.84 1.86 -10.38
CA ASP A 47 -7.09 2.04 -8.95
C ASP A 47 -6.47 0.91 -8.11
N LEU A 48 -6.49 -0.34 -8.60
CA LEU A 48 -5.79 -1.46 -7.99
C LEU A 48 -4.27 -1.25 -7.95
N LEU A 49 -3.70 -0.77 -9.06
CA LEU A 49 -2.28 -0.43 -9.15
C LEU A 49 -1.90 0.71 -8.19
N ARG A 50 -2.73 1.75 -8.09
CA ARG A 50 -2.53 2.86 -7.15
C ARG A 50 -2.53 2.38 -5.70
N GLY A 51 -3.48 1.53 -5.32
CA GLY A 51 -3.51 0.92 -3.99
C GLY A 51 -2.25 0.11 -3.69
N SER A 52 -1.78 -0.67 -4.67
CA SER A 52 -0.54 -1.47 -4.54
C SER A 52 0.70 -0.62 -4.37
N ILE A 53 0.85 0.45 -5.16
CA ILE A 53 1.96 1.40 -5.04
C ILE A 53 1.94 2.09 -3.67
N GLN A 54 0.76 2.44 -3.15
CA GLN A 54 0.63 3.05 -1.83
C GLN A 54 1.07 2.10 -0.71
N VAL A 55 0.67 0.82 -0.75
CA VAL A 55 1.15 -0.20 0.20
C VAL A 55 2.65 -0.35 0.10
N GLN A 56 3.21 -0.42 -1.11
CA GLN A 56 4.64 -0.61 -1.33
C GLN A 56 5.46 0.58 -0.84
N ALA A 57 4.98 1.81 -1.07
CA ALA A 57 5.62 3.02 -0.55
C ALA A 57 5.62 3.03 0.99
N SER A 58 4.50 2.71 1.62
CA SER A 58 4.41 2.63 3.08
C SER A 58 5.27 1.51 3.66
N ALA A 59 5.35 0.35 2.99
CA ALA A 59 6.26 -0.73 3.37
C ALA A 59 7.73 -0.31 3.25
N LYS A 60 8.09 0.46 2.20
CA LYS A 60 9.45 0.96 2.01
C LYS A 60 9.89 1.93 3.11
N VAL A 61 8.98 2.78 3.57
CA VAL A 61 9.21 3.67 4.71
C VAL A 61 9.51 2.86 5.96
N LEU A 62 8.71 1.82 6.24
CA LEU A 62 8.89 0.93 7.39
C LEU A 62 10.20 0.11 7.32
N GLU A 63 10.56 -0.40 6.14
CA GLU A 63 11.87 -1.05 5.91
C GLU A 63 13.03 -0.09 6.21
N THR A 64 12.90 1.15 5.76
CA THR A 64 13.94 2.18 5.96
C THR A 64 14.08 2.51 7.44
N GLU A 65 12.98 2.60 8.20
CA GLU A 65 13.02 2.70 9.66
C GLU A 65 13.75 1.52 10.29
N SER A 66 13.37 0.30 9.94
CA SER A 66 13.99 -0.92 10.48
C SER A 66 15.50 -0.97 10.18
N LYS A 67 15.92 -0.50 9.00
CA LYS A 67 17.33 -0.43 8.61
C LYS A 67 18.08 0.66 9.38
N ILE A 68 17.47 1.82 9.62
CA ILE A 68 18.07 2.89 10.44
C ILE A 68 18.23 2.41 11.89
N ILE A 69 17.19 1.82 12.48
CA ILE A 69 17.23 1.26 13.85
C ILE A 69 18.29 0.16 13.94
N GLY A 70 18.30 -0.77 12.97
CA GLY A 70 19.30 -1.83 12.89
C GLY A 70 20.73 -1.29 12.81
N SER A 71 20.96 -0.28 11.97
CA SER A 71 22.29 0.38 11.88
C SER A 71 22.68 1.10 13.16
N LEU A 72 21.75 1.75 13.87
CA LEU A 72 22.03 2.44 15.13
C LEU A 72 22.42 1.47 16.25
N ILE A 73 21.85 0.26 16.25
CA ILE A 73 22.21 -0.81 17.19
C ILE A 73 23.57 -1.41 16.82
N ASP A 74 23.83 -1.61 15.52
CA ASP A 74 25.09 -2.16 15.00
C ASP A 74 26.30 -1.23 15.25
N ILE A 75 26.10 0.09 15.28
CA ILE A 75 27.18 1.05 15.63
C ILE A 75 27.53 1.03 17.13
N LYS A 76 26.66 0.46 17.98
CA LYS A 76 26.81 0.48 19.46
C LYS A 76 27.37 -0.83 20.04
N VAL A 77 27.62 -1.84 19.22
CA VAL A 77 28.40 -3.05 19.57
C VAL A 77 29.86 -2.88 19.17
#